data_AF-A0A9P3ZJR6-F1
#
_entry.id   AF-A0A9P3ZJR6-F1
#
_cell.length_a   1.000
_cell.length_b   1.000
_cell.length_c   1.000
_cell.angle_alpha   90.00
_cell.angle_beta   90.00
_cell.angle_gamma   90.00
#
_symmetry.space_group_name_H-M   'P 1'
#
loop_
_entity.id
_entity.type
_entity.pdbx_description
1 polymer ?
#
loop_
_entity_poly.entity_id
_entity_poly.type
_entity_poly.pdbx_seq_one_letter_code
_entity_poly.pdbx_strand_id
1 'polypeptide(L)'
;MKTTHPFVAPVLGSTQSKVNMEAYEQAIDQYNEGNYLGAFYQLLDHLNPEFRTKYGNANGTEFHIPHGSILVHIRIADDRLHISADFLILPEKGRVAMLRQVADLNINRLMLPRFRKEDDRLMMEYACPLSQSHPHKLYFILRNICHVGDRYDDEFCTKFGAQRSYEPQVTPYPEEEVTRIYEAVRQTCRETLDAVKEYETERKYGYSWNVIDIALYKIAYFAHPQGQLLNDLDKAVDDMDKELPVAELVAKGKAFLERLLAMPREEMARDLYLVDTLVSTKRRSSLNNVQENFKEVYQEATEAIESENFERSTVRILYKFYEMYYYNDVQDDLNAVVAGALGKSAGKTMEEASEILYEALEKIMEDDLSADDGDFDAGELGIAGAAAAEQVQQMAAAMQGEVVQMQAAMQEALAKGDMAEYMRLAQEFQQKMMEQALGQQK
;
A
#
# COMPACT_ATOMS: atom_id res chain seq x y z
N MET A 1 12.30 22.23 18.50
CA MET A 1 13.29 21.74 17.51
C MET A 1 14.06 22.92 16.91
N LYS A 2 15.37 22.79 16.63
CA LYS A 2 16.18 23.88 16.04
C LYS A 2 16.34 23.79 14.52
N THR A 3 16.37 22.56 14.01
CA THR A 3 16.48 22.25 12.58
C THR A 3 15.46 21.18 12.22
N THR A 4 15.12 21.08 10.94
CA THR A 4 14.32 19.96 10.42
C THR A 4 15.09 18.65 10.50
N HIS A 5 14.36 17.55 10.63
CA HIS A 5 14.95 16.20 10.59
C HIS A 5 15.43 15.86 9.18
N PRO A 6 16.40 14.94 9.01
CA PRO A 6 16.89 14.53 7.70
C PRO A 6 15.79 13.96 6.81
N PHE A 7 15.86 14.22 5.51
CA PHE A 7 15.00 13.56 4.53
C PHE A 7 15.49 12.14 4.25
N VAL A 8 14.55 11.20 4.12
CA VAL A 8 14.84 9.80 3.77
C VAL A 8 14.05 9.50 2.50
N ALA A 9 14.77 9.17 1.42
CA ALA A 9 14.13 8.82 0.16
C ALA A 9 13.29 7.53 0.32
N PRO A 10 12.11 7.46 -0.31
CA PRO A 10 11.27 6.29 -0.24
C PRO A 10 11.86 5.12 -1.03
N VAL A 11 11.51 3.91 -0.60
CA VAL A 11 11.91 2.67 -1.30
C VAL A 11 11.24 2.53 -2.67
N LEU A 12 10.06 3.13 -2.86
CA LEU A 12 9.39 3.17 -4.16
C LEU A 12 9.73 4.45 -4.92
N GLY A 13 10.02 4.33 -6.21
CA GLY A 13 10.25 5.47 -7.10
C GLY A 13 8.97 6.23 -7.48
N SER A 14 7.82 5.56 -7.46
CA SER A 14 6.50 6.16 -7.71
C SER A 14 5.42 5.46 -6.92
N THR A 15 4.48 6.24 -6.41
CA THR A 15 3.21 5.76 -5.84
C THR A 15 2.01 6.07 -6.74
N GLN A 16 2.27 6.49 -7.99
CA GLN A 16 1.22 6.94 -8.88
C GLN A 16 0.22 5.81 -9.14
N SER A 17 -1.05 6.11 -8.86
CA SER A 17 -2.14 5.18 -9.12
C SER A 17 -2.21 4.81 -10.61
N LYS A 18 -2.26 3.51 -10.91
CA LYS A 18 -2.49 2.96 -12.26
C LYS A 18 -3.96 3.10 -12.72
N VAL A 19 -4.81 3.72 -11.89
CA VAL A 19 -6.25 3.81 -12.14
C VAL A 19 -6.55 4.63 -13.39
N ASN A 20 -7.33 4.05 -14.31
CA ASN A 20 -7.74 4.66 -15.57
C ASN A 20 -9.23 5.05 -15.54
N MET A 21 -9.52 6.35 -15.48
CA MET A 21 -10.91 6.86 -15.43
C MET A 21 -11.67 6.67 -16.74
N GLU A 22 -10.99 6.72 -17.89
CA GLU A 22 -11.62 6.48 -19.19
C GLU A 22 -12.13 5.04 -19.31
N ALA A 23 -11.32 4.07 -18.85
CA ALA A 23 -11.74 2.67 -18.79
C ALA A 23 -12.95 2.48 -17.86
N TYR A 24 -13.06 3.27 -16.77
CA TYR A 24 -14.24 3.23 -15.90
C TYR A 24 -15.51 3.71 -16.61
N GLU A 25 -15.43 4.83 -17.34
CA GLU A 25 -16.55 5.34 -18.12
C GLU A 25 -17.00 4.32 -19.17
N GLN A 26 -16.03 3.74 -19.90
CA GLN A 26 -16.28 2.67 -20.86
C GLN A 26 -16.91 1.42 -20.21
N ALA A 27 -16.52 1.09 -18.98
CA ALA A 27 -17.13 -0.03 -18.24
C ALA A 27 -18.63 0.23 -17.99
N ILE A 28 -18.99 1.45 -17.62
CA ILE A 28 -20.38 1.84 -17.37
C ILE A 28 -21.19 1.81 -18.67
N ASP A 29 -20.65 2.35 -19.75
CA ASP A 29 -21.33 2.36 -21.06
C ASP A 29 -21.60 0.94 -21.56
N GLN A 30 -20.58 0.06 -21.54
CA GLN A 30 -20.74 -1.32 -21.96
C GLN A 30 -21.76 -2.09 -21.10
N TYR A 31 -21.83 -1.80 -19.80
CA TYR A 31 -22.84 -2.41 -18.93
C TYR A 31 -24.25 -1.99 -19.34
N ASN A 32 -24.45 -0.70 -19.62
CA ASN A 32 -25.75 -0.15 -20.02
C ASN A 32 -26.22 -0.69 -21.38
N GLU A 33 -25.28 -1.02 -22.27
CA GLU A 33 -25.54 -1.66 -23.56
C GLU A 33 -25.82 -3.18 -23.46
N GLY A 34 -25.68 -3.77 -22.26
CA GLY A 34 -25.86 -5.20 -22.04
C GLY A 34 -24.61 -6.05 -22.33
N ASN A 35 -23.47 -5.42 -22.67
CA ASN A 35 -22.18 -6.09 -22.80
C ASN A 35 -21.49 -6.24 -21.44
N TYR A 36 -22.03 -7.11 -20.59
CA TYR A 36 -21.59 -7.26 -19.20
C TYR A 36 -20.15 -7.79 -19.07
N LEU A 37 -19.73 -8.69 -19.97
CA LEU A 37 -18.37 -9.23 -19.96
C LEU A 37 -17.35 -8.15 -20.32
N GLY A 38 -17.63 -7.38 -21.36
CA GLY A 38 -16.77 -6.26 -21.73
C GLY A 38 -16.74 -5.16 -20.66
N ALA A 39 -17.87 -4.88 -20.01
CA ALA A 39 -17.93 -3.99 -18.85
C ALA A 39 -17.01 -4.46 -17.71
N PHE A 40 -16.98 -5.76 -17.42
CA PHE A 40 -16.07 -6.32 -16.42
C PHE A 40 -14.60 -6.20 -16.83
N TYR A 41 -14.28 -6.42 -18.11
CA TYR A 41 -12.91 -6.24 -18.61
C TYR A 41 -12.43 -4.80 -18.45
N GLN A 42 -13.28 -3.84 -18.79
CA GLN A 42 -12.97 -2.42 -18.63
C GLN A 42 -12.85 -2.02 -17.15
N LEU A 43 -13.59 -2.68 -16.24
CA LEU A 43 -13.37 -2.51 -14.80
C LEU A 43 -11.98 -3.00 -14.37
N LEU A 44 -11.50 -4.13 -14.88
CA LEU A 44 -10.14 -4.59 -14.57
C LEU A 44 -9.10 -3.62 -15.14
N ASP A 45 -9.29 -3.14 -16.37
CA ASP A 45 -8.39 -2.15 -16.98
C ASP A 45 -8.42 -0.80 -16.26
N HIS A 46 -9.57 -0.43 -15.69
CA HIS A 46 -9.69 0.73 -14.80
C HIS A 46 -8.82 0.58 -13.57
N LEU A 47 -8.74 -0.60 -12.95
CA LEU A 47 -7.89 -0.83 -11.78
C LEU A 47 -6.41 -0.84 -12.17
N ASN A 48 -6.07 -1.62 -13.19
CA ASN A 48 -4.75 -1.63 -13.82
C ASN A 48 -4.86 -2.33 -15.20
N PRO A 49 -4.46 -1.66 -16.30
CA PRO A 49 -4.55 -2.22 -17.66
C PRO A 49 -3.73 -3.50 -17.87
N GLU A 50 -2.76 -3.79 -16.99
CA GLU A 50 -1.91 -4.97 -17.08
C GLU A 50 -2.55 -6.23 -16.44
N PHE A 51 -3.62 -6.09 -15.65
CA PHE A 51 -4.15 -7.22 -14.89
C PHE A 51 -4.70 -8.34 -15.76
N ARG A 52 -5.38 -8.01 -16.87
CA ARG A 52 -5.96 -9.03 -17.74
C ARG A 52 -4.89 -9.89 -18.41
N THR A 53 -3.78 -9.28 -18.80
CA THR A 53 -2.66 -9.98 -19.46
C THR A 53 -1.75 -10.70 -18.46
N LYS A 54 -1.50 -10.09 -17.30
CA LYS A 54 -0.61 -10.65 -16.26
C LYS A 54 -1.26 -11.81 -15.49
N TYR A 55 -2.56 -11.72 -15.21
CA TYR A 55 -3.24 -12.63 -14.28
C TYR A 55 -4.44 -13.38 -14.87
N GLY A 56 -4.84 -13.03 -16.09
CA GLY A 56 -5.95 -13.70 -16.78
C GLY A 56 -5.50 -14.96 -17.51
N ASN A 57 -6.40 -15.93 -17.62
CA ASN A 57 -6.22 -17.05 -18.55
C ASN A 57 -6.37 -16.58 -20.00
N ALA A 58 -5.94 -17.41 -20.97
CA ALA A 58 -5.99 -17.08 -22.40
C ALA A 58 -7.40 -16.75 -22.92
N ASN A 59 -8.44 -17.26 -22.25
CA ASN A 59 -9.84 -17.06 -22.63
C ASN A 59 -10.48 -15.81 -21.99
N GLY A 60 -9.80 -15.14 -21.05
CA GLY A 60 -10.35 -14.02 -20.29
C GLY A 60 -11.48 -14.39 -19.33
N THR A 61 -11.61 -15.66 -18.96
CA THR A 61 -12.71 -16.16 -18.11
C THR A 61 -12.28 -16.46 -16.68
N GLU A 62 -10.99 -16.43 -16.38
CA GLU A 62 -10.45 -16.72 -15.07
C GLU A 62 -9.27 -15.79 -14.79
N PHE A 63 -9.23 -15.21 -13.58
CA PHE A 63 -8.21 -14.28 -13.13
C PHE A 63 -7.78 -14.64 -11.71
N HIS A 64 -6.48 -14.61 -11.44
CA HIS A 64 -5.91 -14.85 -10.12
C HIS A 64 -4.98 -13.70 -9.76
N ILE A 65 -5.54 -12.70 -9.09
CA ILE A 65 -4.86 -11.42 -8.88
C ILE A 65 -4.46 -11.31 -7.41
N PRO A 66 -3.16 -11.18 -7.10
CA PRO A 66 -2.71 -10.94 -5.73
C PRO A 66 -3.23 -9.62 -5.17
N HIS A 67 -3.46 -9.59 -3.87
CA HIS A 67 -3.68 -8.38 -3.11
C HIS A 67 -3.05 -8.53 -1.74
N GLY A 68 -1.81 -8.05 -1.61
CA GLY A 68 -1.04 -8.19 -0.38
C GLY A 68 -0.90 -9.66 0.02
N SER A 69 -1.47 -10.03 1.16
CA SER A 69 -1.40 -11.38 1.73
C SER A 69 -2.42 -12.38 1.16
N ILE A 70 -3.38 -11.93 0.35
CA ILE A 70 -4.44 -12.79 -0.20
C ILE A 70 -4.36 -12.93 -1.73
N LEU A 71 -4.97 -13.99 -2.25
CA LEU A 71 -5.17 -14.19 -3.69
C LEU A 71 -6.66 -14.10 -4.02
N VAL A 72 -7.02 -13.17 -4.91
CA VAL A 72 -8.39 -13.00 -5.40
C VAL A 72 -8.57 -13.79 -6.68
N HIS A 73 -9.46 -14.76 -6.64
CA HIS A 73 -9.87 -15.57 -7.78
C HIS A 73 -11.18 -15.02 -8.34
N ILE A 74 -11.18 -14.68 -9.63
CA ILE A 74 -12.37 -14.27 -10.34
C ILE A 74 -12.61 -15.26 -11.48
N ARG A 75 -13.80 -15.85 -11.53
CA ARG A 75 -14.20 -16.80 -12.57
C ARG A 75 -15.52 -16.39 -13.19
N ILE A 76 -15.57 -16.47 -14.51
CA ILE A 76 -16.75 -16.19 -15.33
C ILE A 76 -17.15 -17.49 -16.02
N ALA A 77 -18.32 -18.02 -15.64
CA ALA A 77 -18.87 -19.25 -16.20
C ALA A 77 -20.39 -19.22 -16.13
N ASP A 78 -21.06 -19.83 -17.10
CA ASP A 78 -22.52 -20.01 -17.10
C ASP A 78 -23.32 -18.70 -16.89
N ASP A 79 -22.88 -17.61 -17.54
CA ASP A 79 -23.46 -16.25 -17.40
C ASP A 79 -23.38 -15.67 -15.96
N ARG A 80 -22.43 -16.15 -15.18
CA ARG A 80 -22.20 -15.73 -13.79
C ARG A 80 -20.76 -15.34 -13.55
N LEU A 81 -20.60 -14.36 -12.67
CA LEU A 81 -19.33 -13.95 -12.11
C LEU A 81 -19.22 -14.48 -10.68
N HIS A 82 -18.12 -15.14 -10.40
CA HIS A 82 -17.74 -15.70 -9.11
C HIS A 82 -16.45 -15.05 -8.67
N ILE A 83 -16.43 -14.52 -7.45
CA ILE A 83 -15.23 -14.00 -6.78
C ILE A 83 -15.03 -14.82 -5.52
N SER A 84 -13.84 -15.35 -5.33
CA SER A 84 -13.40 -15.91 -4.05
C SER A 84 -12.03 -15.38 -3.69
N ALA A 85 -11.75 -15.24 -2.41
CA ALA A 85 -10.42 -14.90 -1.93
C ALA A 85 -9.97 -15.87 -0.86
N ASP A 86 -8.74 -16.32 -0.99
CA ASP A 86 -8.06 -17.10 0.04
C ASP A 86 -7.91 -16.28 1.32
N PHE A 87 -7.94 -16.95 2.47
CA PHE A 87 -7.80 -16.28 3.76
C PHE A 87 -6.96 -17.16 4.69
N LEU A 88 -7.58 -18.01 5.51
CA LEU A 88 -6.87 -18.69 6.59
C LEU A 88 -7.32 -20.14 6.79
N ILE A 89 -6.44 -20.92 7.36
CA ILE A 89 -6.70 -22.22 7.97
C ILE A 89 -6.88 -22.00 9.47
N LEU A 90 -8.00 -22.51 9.99
CA LEU A 90 -8.35 -22.41 11.40
C LEU A 90 -7.31 -23.11 12.28
N PRO A 91 -6.82 -22.45 13.35
CA PRO A 91 -5.91 -23.08 14.30
C PRO A 91 -6.63 -24.13 15.15
N GLU A 92 -5.87 -25.08 15.69
CA GLU A 92 -6.40 -26.06 16.65
C GLU A 92 -6.84 -25.39 17.96
N LYS A 93 -6.01 -24.48 18.48
CA LYS A 93 -6.28 -23.71 19.71
C LYS A 93 -6.89 -22.36 19.35
N GLY A 94 -7.80 -21.85 20.18
CA GLY A 94 -8.42 -20.54 19.96
C GLY A 94 -9.46 -20.48 18.83
N ARG A 95 -9.70 -21.59 18.12
CA ARG A 95 -10.66 -21.73 17.01
C ARG A 95 -12.00 -21.05 17.23
N VAL A 96 -12.65 -21.29 18.37
CA VAL A 96 -13.98 -20.72 18.68
C VAL A 96 -13.92 -19.20 18.85
N ALA A 97 -12.85 -18.68 19.44
CA ALA A 97 -12.66 -17.24 19.60
C ALA A 97 -12.42 -16.57 18.24
N MET A 98 -11.57 -17.16 17.40
CA MET A 98 -11.33 -16.69 16.03
C MET A 98 -12.62 -16.73 15.20
N LEU A 99 -13.37 -17.83 15.21
CA LEU A 99 -14.64 -17.94 14.46
C LEU A 99 -15.69 -16.91 14.91
N ARG A 100 -15.68 -16.51 16.20
CA ARG A 100 -16.54 -15.42 16.67
C ARG A 100 -16.16 -14.08 16.06
N GLN A 101 -14.85 -13.80 15.92
CA GLN A 101 -14.39 -12.59 15.24
C GLN A 101 -14.68 -12.64 13.73
N VAL A 102 -14.48 -13.78 13.08
CA VAL A 102 -14.87 -13.97 11.67
C VAL A 102 -16.38 -13.72 11.47
N ALA A 103 -17.23 -14.20 12.39
CA ALA A 103 -18.66 -13.94 12.35
C ALA A 103 -18.99 -12.44 12.54
N ASP A 104 -18.27 -11.73 13.41
CA ASP A 104 -18.39 -10.29 13.59
C ASP A 104 -18.01 -9.52 12.30
N LEU A 105 -16.88 -9.89 11.67
CA LEU A 105 -16.47 -9.32 10.39
C LEU A 105 -17.52 -9.56 9.30
N ASN A 106 -18.11 -10.76 9.27
CA ASN A 106 -19.14 -11.10 8.30
C ASN A 106 -20.44 -10.27 8.45
N ILE A 107 -20.72 -9.75 9.64
CA ILE A 107 -21.93 -8.94 9.92
C ILE A 107 -21.63 -7.45 9.79
N ASN A 108 -20.47 -7.01 10.28
CA ASN A 108 -20.17 -5.58 10.51
C ASN A 108 -19.14 -4.99 9.53
N ARG A 109 -18.42 -5.81 8.76
CA ARG A 109 -17.34 -5.35 7.86
C ARG A 109 -17.50 -5.81 6.42
N LEU A 110 -17.93 -7.04 6.18
CA LEU A 110 -18.30 -7.50 4.85
C LEU A 110 -19.70 -6.99 4.49
N MET A 111 -19.84 -6.44 3.28
CA MET A 111 -21.12 -5.92 2.78
C MET A 111 -21.90 -7.02 2.04
N LEU A 112 -21.64 -7.17 0.74
CA LEU A 112 -22.22 -8.21 -0.12
C LEU A 112 -21.43 -9.53 -0.14
N PRO A 113 -20.08 -9.54 0.00
CA PRO A 113 -19.34 -10.78 0.17
C PRO A 113 -19.67 -11.45 1.51
N ARG A 114 -19.27 -12.71 1.65
CA ARG A 114 -19.36 -13.44 2.92
C ARG A 114 -18.15 -14.34 3.14
N PHE A 115 -17.88 -14.67 4.39
CA PHE A 115 -17.01 -15.80 4.71
C PHE A 115 -17.72 -17.13 4.44
N ARG A 116 -17.01 -18.04 3.77
CA ARG A 116 -17.35 -19.45 3.64
C ARG A 116 -16.28 -20.28 4.34
N LYS A 117 -16.74 -21.28 5.08
CA LYS A 117 -15.89 -22.29 5.71
C LYS A 117 -16.06 -23.62 4.98
N GLU A 118 -14.96 -24.22 4.59
CA GLU A 118 -14.88 -25.56 4.01
C GLU A 118 -13.84 -26.34 4.81
N ASP A 119 -14.32 -27.28 5.63
CA ASP A 119 -13.52 -27.93 6.67
C ASP A 119 -12.80 -26.91 7.55
N ASP A 120 -11.48 -26.89 7.55
CA ASP A 120 -10.69 -25.93 8.33
C ASP A 120 -10.27 -24.70 7.53
N ARG A 121 -10.57 -24.65 6.24
CA ARG A 121 -10.29 -23.51 5.36
C ARG A 121 -11.39 -22.47 5.46
N LEU A 122 -11.00 -21.22 5.65
CA LEU A 122 -11.83 -20.04 5.52
C LEU A 122 -11.47 -19.31 4.23
N MET A 123 -12.49 -18.83 3.52
CA MET A 123 -12.36 -18.00 2.33
C MET A 123 -13.48 -16.96 2.33
N MET A 124 -13.28 -15.88 1.59
CA MET A 124 -14.36 -14.94 1.27
C MET A 124 -14.91 -15.27 -0.10
N GLU A 125 -16.23 -15.11 -0.31
CA GLU A 125 -16.85 -15.33 -1.61
C GLU A 125 -17.96 -14.33 -1.92
N TYR A 126 -18.16 -14.09 -3.20
CA TYR A 126 -19.27 -13.37 -3.78
C TYR A 126 -19.62 -13.98 -5.14
N ALA A 127 -20.90 -14.04 -5.51
CA ALA A 127 -21.29 -14.44 -6.85
C ALA A 127 -22.56 -13.72 -7.30
N CYS A 128 -22.64 -13.39 -8.59
CA CYS A 128 -23.85 -12.83 -9.18
C CYS A 128 -23.96 -13.18 -10.68
N PRO A 129 -25.17 -13.12 -11.28
CA PRO A 129 -25.30 -13.09 -12.74
C PRO A 129 -24.53 -11.91 -13.34
N LEU A 130 -23.98 -12.05 -14.55
CA LEU A 130 -23.29 -10.97 -15.25
C LEU A 130 -24.22 -9.76 -15.47
N SER A 131 -25.50 -9.99 -15.71
CA SER A 131 -26.51 -8.93 -15.80
C SER A 131 -26.73 -8.11 -14.52
N GLN A 132 -26.16 -8.54 -13.40
CA GLN A 132 -26.17 -7.79 -12.14
C GLN A 132 -24.79 -7.21 -11.80
N SER A 133 -23.76 -7.42 -12.62
CA SER A 133 -22.36 -7.15 -12.29
C SER A 133 -21.93 -5.70 -12.58
N HIS A 134 -22.77 -4.72 -12.22
CA HIS A 134 -22.52 -3.30 -12.47
C HIS A 134 -21.10 -2.88 -12.00
N PRO A 135 -20.30 -2.18 -12.81
CA PRO A 135 -18.88 -1.90 -12.51
C PRO A 135 -18.66 -1.25 -11.14
N HIS A 136 -19.41 -0.20 -10.82
CA HIS A 136 -19.37 0.45 -9.50
C HIS A 136 -19.58 -0.55 -8.35
N LYS A 137 -20.55 -1.46 -8.47
CA LYS A 137 -20.83 -2.47 -7.44
C LYS A 137 -19.66 -3.43 -7.29
N LEU A 138 -19.12 -3.92 -8.40
CA LEU A 138 -17.98 -4.84 -8.39
C LEU A 138 -16.71 -4.19 -7.81
N TYR A 139 -16.43 -2.92 -8.14
CA TYR A 139 -15.33 -2.16 -7.55
C TYR A 139 -15.39 -2.20 -6.01
N PHE A 140 -16.54 -1.87 -5.42
CA PHE A 140 -16.70 -1.90 -3.96
C PHE A 140 -16.66 -3.31 -3.37
N ILE A 141 -17.09 -4.33 -4.10
CA ILE A 141 -16.97 -5.73 -3.68
C ILE A 141 -15.51 -6.16 -3.63
N LEU A 142 -14.74 -5.90 -4.69
CA LEU A 142 -13.31 -6.21 -4.75
C LEU A 142 -12.57 -5.45 -3.64
N ARG A 143 -12.80 -4.14 -3.52
CA ARG A 143 -12.21 -3.31 -2.46
C ARG A 143 -12.55 -3.83 -1.06
N ASN A 144 -13.78 -4.27 -0.82
CA ASN A 144 -14.21 -4.79 0.49
C ASN A 144 -13.55 -6.14 0.82
N ILE A 145 -13.46 -7.05 -0.15
CA ILE A 145 -12.75 -8.33 0.00
C ILE A 145 -11.26 -8.08 0.28
N CYS A 146 -10.62 -7.25 -0.55
CA CYS A 146 -9.22 -6.83 -0.42
C CYS A 146 -8.92 -6.28 0.97
N HIS A 147 -9.65 -5.24 1.39
CA HIS A 147 -9.41 -4.56 2.67
C HIS A 147 -9.65 -5.46 3.89
N VAL A 148 -10.67 -6.31 3.86
CA VAL A 148 -10.94 -7.23 4.99
C VAL A 148 -9.97 -8.41 4.98
N GLY A 149 -9.62 -8.94 3.81
CA GLY A 149 -8.69 -10.05 3.70
C GLY A 149 -7.31 -9.71 4.21
N ASP A 150 -6.72 -8.65 3.65
CA ASP A 150 -5.33 -8.26 3.92
C ASP A 150 -5.14 -7.72 5.34
N ARG A 151 -6.09 -6.94 5.86
CA ARG A 151 -5.97 -6.40 7.22
C ARG A 151 -6.07 -7.47 8.31
N TYR A 152 -7.00 -8.42 8.15
CA TYR A 152 -7.37 -9.33 9.24
C TYR A 152 -6.67 -10.68 9.17
N ASP A 153 -6.03 -11.04 8.05
CA ASP A 153 -5.28 -12.30 7.99
C ASP A 153 -4.01 -12.22 8.84
N ASP A 154 -3.27 -11.11 8.74
CA ASP A 154 -2.12 -10.79 9.58
C ASP A 154 -2.50 -10.78 11.06
N GLU A 155 -3.57 -10.05 11.38
CA GLU A 155 -4.08 -9.94 12.75
C GLU A 155 -4.41 -11.33 13.32
N PHE A 156 -5.05 -12.19 12.53
CA PHE A 156 -5.42 -13.52 12.98
C PHE A 156 -4.24 -14.50 13.05
N CYS A 157 -3.26 -14.39 12.14
CA CYS A 157 -2.00 -15.13 12.25
C CYS A 157 -1.29 -14.78 13.56
N THR A 158 -1.14 -13.49 13.86
CA THR A 158 -0.47 -13.00 15.08
C THR A 158 -1.25 -13.35 16.35
N LYS A 159 -2.56 -13.11 16.40
CA LYS A 159 -3.37 -13.27 17.62
C LYS A 159 -3.81 -14.69 17.91
N PHE A 160 -4.12 -15.48 16.89
CA PHE A 160 -4.69 -16.83 17.05
C PHE A 160 -3.76 -17.95 16.61
N GLY A 161 -2.63 -17.64 15.96
CA GLY A 161 -1.78 -18.66 15.34
C GLY A 161 -2.45 -19.34 14.16
N ALA A 162 -3.37 -18.65 13.48
CA ALA A 162 -3.92 -19.11 12.22
C ALA A 162 -2.81 -19.20 11.16
N GLN A 163 -3.00 -20.06 10.16
CA GLN A 163 -2.08 -20.18 9.03
C GLN A 163 -2.75 -19.61 7.79
N ARG A 164 -2.00 -18.94 6.92
CA ARG A 164 -2.55 -18.51 5.63
C ARG A 164 -2.88 -19.72 4.77
N SER A 165 -4.01 -19.66 4.08
CA SER A 165 -4.42 -20.72 3.15
C SER A 165 -3.75 -20.61 1.78
N TYR A 166 -2.97 -19.55 1.60
CA TYR A 166 -2.18 -19.17 0.43
C TYR A 166 -0.88 -18.58 0.95
N GLU A 167 0.25 -18.89 0.30
CA GLU A 167 1.51 -18.24 0.61
C GLU A 167 1.61 -16.96 -0.22
N PRO A 168 1.65 -15.77 0.39
CA PRO A 168 1.74 -14.51 -0.34
C PRO A 168 2.96 -14.49 -1.26
N GLN A 169 2.74 -14.09 -2.51
CA GLN A 169 3.84 -13.87 -3.45
C GLN A 169 4.44 -12.50 -3.20
N VAL A 170 5.48 -12.49 -2.37
CA VAL A 170 6.19 -11.27 -1.98
C VAL A 170 7.57 -11.23 -2.62
N THR A 171 8.05 -10.02 -2.88
CA THR A 171 9.46 -9.78 -3.23
C THR A 171 10.12 -9.09 -2.05
N PRO A 172 10.95 -9.79 -1.26
CA PRO A 172 11.66 -9.16 -0.14
C PRO A 172 12.49 -7.98 -0.60
N TYR A 173 12.58 -6.95 0.24
CA TYR A 173 13.50 -5.84 -0.06
C TYR A 173 14.95 -6.32 -0.08
N PRO A 174 15.82 -5.72 -0.90
CA PRO A 174 17.25 -5.97 -0.83
C PRO A 174 17.81 -5.73 0.58
N GLU A 175 18.80 -6.52 1.01
CA GLU A 175 19.37 -6.44 2.36
C GLU A 175 19.96 -5.05 2.69
N GLU A 176 20.49 -4.37 1.67
CA GLU A 176 20.96 -2.99 1.77
C GLU A 176 19.81 -2.01 2.09
N GLU A 177 18.67 -2.16 1.41
CA GLU A 177 17.47 -1.36 1.65
C GLU A 177 16.86 -1.66 3.03
N VAL A 178 16.79 -2.92 3.44
CA VAL A 178 16.35 -3.31 4.79
C VAL A 178 17.22 -2.63 5.85
N THR A 179 18.54 -2.58 5.65
CA THR A 179 19.47 -1.93 6.57
C THR A 179 19.27 -0.42 6.61
N ARG A 180 19.17 0.22 5.44
CA ARG A 180 18.90 1.66 5.29
C ARG A 180 17.60 2.06 5.99
N ILE A 181 16.52 1.33 5.73
CA ILE A 181 15.20 1.57 6.33
C ILE A 181 15.25 1.37 7.85
N TYR A 182 15.87 0.29 8.32
CA TYR A 182 15.99 0.02 9.76
C TYR A 182 16.71 1.17 10.50
N GLU A 183 17.82 1.66 9.94
CA GLU A 183 18.56 2.78 10.51
C GLU A 183 17.75 4.08 10.47
N ALA A 184 17.08 4.36 9.34
CA ALA A 184 16.24 5.54 9.16
C ALA A 184 15.03 5.57 10.10
N VAL A 185 14.37 4.43 10.35
CA VAL A 185 13.29 4.29 11.34
C VAL A 185 13.81 4.60 12.74
N ARG A 186 14.94 4.00 13.14
CA ARG A 186 15.54 4.25 14.45
C ARG A 186 15.96 5.70 14.63
N GLN A 187 16.51 6.32 13.59
CA GLN A 187 16.89 7.72 13.62
C GLN A 187 15.65 8.62 13.78
N THR A 188 14.63 8.42 12.94
CA THR A 188 13.37 9.16 13.01
C THR A 188 12.72 9.04 14.38
N CYS A 189 12.67 7.83 14.97
CA CYS A 189 12.12 7.65 16.32
C CYS A 189 12.92 8.42 17.39
N ARG A 190 14.26 8.37 17.35
CA ARG A 190 15.10 9.08 18.33
C ARG A 190 14.93 10.59 18.25
N GLU A 191 15.04 11.14 17.05
CA GLU A 191 14.93 12.59 16.82
C GLU A 191 13.55 13.10 17.24
N THR A 192 12.47 12.38 16.89
CA THR A 192 11.12 12.73 17.32
C THR A 192 10.93 12.61 18.83
N LEU A 193 11.43 11.54 19.47
CA LEU A 193 11.34 11.40 20.92
C LEU A 193 12.11 12.51 21.66
N ASP A 194 13.24 12.96 21.12
CA ASP A 194 14.00 14.07 21.69
C ASP A 194 13.27 15.42 21.51
N ALA A 195 12.70 15.68 20.32
CA ALA A 195 11.84 16.84 20.08
C ALA A 195 10.64 16.88 21.03
N VAL A 196 9.98 15.74 21.24
CA VAL A 196 8.83 15.62 22.15
C VAL A 196 9.23 15.95 23.59
N LYS A 197 10.40 15.52 24.08
CA LYS A 197 10.90 15.86 25.42
C LYS A 197 11.09 17.37 25.61
N GLU A 198 11.61 18.06 24.59
CA GLU A 198 11.74 19.53 24.60
C GLU A 198 10.35 20.18 24.74
N TYR A 199 9.40 19.81 23.88
CA TYR A 199 8.05 20.38 23.89
C TYR A 199 7.26 20.06 25.16
N GLU A 200 7.45 18.88 25.77
CA GLU A 200 6.81 18.52 27.04
C GLU A 200 7.28 19.42 28.18
N THR A 201 8.57 19.76 28.21
CA THR A 201 9.13 20.69 29.21
C THR A 201 8.46 22.08 29.11
N GLU A 202 8.10 22.49 27.90
CA GLU A 202 7.39 23.74 27.60
C GLU A 202 5.86 23.61 27.60
N ARG A 203 5.31 22.42 27.87
CA ARG A 203 3.87 22.08 27.80
C ARG A 203 3.23 22.33 26.43
N LYS A 204 4.01 22.25 25.35
CA LYS A 204 3.58 22.39 23.96
C LYS A 204 3.06 21.08 23.38
N TYR A 205 2.07 20.45 24.03
CA TYR A 205 1.57 19.13 23.63
C TYR A 205 1.00 19.09 22.20
N GLY A 206 0.48 20.20 21.68
CA GLY A 206 0.07 20.29 20.27
C GLY A 206 1.25 20.11 19.30
N TYR A 207 2.42 20.64 19.61
CA TYR A 207 3.62 20.38 18.80
C TYR A 207 4.11 18.95 18.95
N SER A 208 4.10 18.40 20.17
CA SER A 208 4.40 16.98 20.40
C SER A 208 3.52 16.06 19.57
N TRP A 209 2.21 16.35 19.49
CA TRP A 209 1.27 15.59 18.66
C TRP A 209 1.67 15.68 17.17
N ASN A 210 1.87 16.89 16.63
CA ASN A 210 2.25 17.07 15.22
C ASN A 210 3.56 16.34 14.86
N VAL A 211 4.61 16.42 15.68
CA VAL A 211 5.90 15.78 15.35
C VAL A 211 5.86 14.26 15.47
N ILE A 212 4.97 13.72 16.30
CA ILE A 212 4.71 12.28 16.36
C ILE A 212 4.02 11.85 15.06
N ASP A 213 2.94 12.50 14.65
CA ASP A 213 2.23 12.12 13.40
C ASP A 213 3.12 12.28 12.17
N ILE A 214 3.92 13.36 12.10
CA ILE A 214 4.95 13.51 11.06
C ILE A 214 5.87 12.28 11.03
N ALA A 215 6.31 11.78 12.19
CA ALA A 215 7.17 10.61 12.24
C ALA A 215 6.48 9.34 11.77
N LEU A 216 5.22 9.11 12.16
CA LEU A 216 4.42 7.97 11.73
C LEU A 216 4.22 7.98 10.21
N TYR A 217 3.77 9.10 9.66
CA TYR A 217 3.56 9.28 8.23
C TYR A 217 4.87 9.21 7.44
N LYS A 218 5.96 9.80 7.96
CA LYS A 218 7.29 9.74 7.34
C LYS A 218 7.81 8.31 7.28
N ILE A 219 7.68 7.54 8.36
CA ILE A 219 8.08 6.12 8.38
C ILE A 219 7.28 5.32 7.34
N ALA A 220 5.96 5.50 7.30
CA ALA A 220 5.12 4.87 6.29
C ALA A 220 5.52 5.28 4.86
N TYR A 221 5.86 6.57 4.66
CA TYR A 221 6.33 7.10 3.38
C TYR A 221 7.62 6.43 2.93
N PHE A 222 8.69 6.43 3.72
CA PHE A 222 9.97 5.95 3.20
C PHE A 222 10.13 4.43 3.23
N ALA A 223 9.51 3.76 4.21
CA ALA A 223 9.69 2.33 4.42
C ALA A 223 8.69 1.49 3.62
N HIS A 224 7.49 2.02 3.33
CA HIS A 224 6.37 1.28 2.73
C HIS A 224 6.24 -0.14 3.28
N PRO A 225 6.08 -0.30 4.62
CA PRO A 225 5.99 -1.61 5.20
C PRO A 225 4.68 -2.28 4.77
N GLN A 226 4.66 -3.60 4.87
CA GLN A 226 3.50 -4.46 4.69
C GLN A 226 3.16 -5.14 6.02
N GLY A 227 2.19 -6.05 6.02
CA GLY A 227 2.05 -6.99 7.12
C GLY A 227 1.70 -6.34 8.47
N GLN A 228 2.26 -6.89 9.54
CA GLN A 228 1.96 -6.46 10.91
C GLN A 228 2.51 -5.06 11.22
N LEU A 229 3.67 -4.69 10.66
CA LEU A 229 4.26 -3.36 10.84
C LEU A 229 3.38 -2.25 10.25
N LEU A 230 2.77 -2.48 9.07
CA LEU A 230 1.79 -1.55 8.50
C LEU A 230 0.55 -1.45 9.40
N ASN A 231 0.00 -2.59 9.82
CA ASN A 231 -1.16 -2.63 10.72
C ASN A 231 -0.91 -1.90 12.05
N ASP A 232 0.31 -2.01 12.57
CA ASP A 232 0.75 -1.36 13.80
C ASP A 232 0.90 0.17 13.61
N LEU A 233 1.42 0.62 12.47
CA LEU A 233 1.47 2.04 12.09
C LEU A 233 0.08 2.62 11.90
N ASP A 234 -0.79 1.93 11.17
CA ASP A 234 -2.19 2.34 10.96
C ASP A 234 -2.93 2.49 12.28
N LYS A 235 -2.74 1.54 13.19
CA LYS A 235 -3.30 1.65 14.53
C LYS A 235 -2.72 2.82 15.32
N ALA A 236 -1.43 3.11 15.17
CA ALA A 236 -0.81 4.25 15.86
C ALA A 236 -1.39 5.58 15.35
N VAL A 237 -1.59 5.73 14.04
CA VAL A 237 -2.28 6.88 13.43
C VAL A 237 -3.73 6.96 13.91
N ASP A 238 -4.50 5.86 13.83
CA ASP A 238 -5.88 5.79 14.32
C ASP A 238 -5.98 6.14 15.82
N ASP A 239 -4.98 5.76 16.62
CA ASP A 239 -4.93 6.07 18.05
C ASP A 239 -4.68 7.56 18.33
N MET A 240 -3.96 8.25 17.44
CA MET A 240 -3.65 9.69 17.52
C MET A 240 -4.86 10.57 17.17
N ASP A 241 -5.82 10.05 16.41
CA ASP A 241 -7.05 10.76 16.01
C ASP A 241 -8.23 10.55 16.98
N LYS A 242 -8.03 9.82 18.08
CA LYS A 242 -9.10 9.57 19.05
C LYS A 242 -9.50 10.83 19.80
N GLU A 243 -10.79 10.91 20.14
CA GLU A 243 -11.35 11.95 21.01
C GLU A 243 -10.89 11.81 22.48
N LEU A 244 -9.61 12.11 22.72
CA LEU A 244 -8.94 12.04 24.02
C LEU A 244 -8.11 13.31 24.28
N PRO A 245 -7.73 13.61 25.53
CA PRO A 245 -6.83 14.72 25.80
C PRO A 245 -5.50 14.58 25.05
N VAL A 246 -5.00 15.67 24.44
CA VAL A 246 -3.78 15.66 23.61
C VAL A 246 -2.57 15.06 24.34
N ALA A 247 -2.42 15.30 25.64
CA ALA A 247 -1.35 14.70 26.43
C ALA A 247 -1.42 13.15 26.50
N GLU A 248 -2.63 12.57 26.48
CA GLU A 248 -2.81 11.12 26.42
C GLU A 248 -2.46 10.58 25.03
N LEU A 249 -2.85 11.28 23.97
CA LEU A 249 -2.49 10.94 22.59
C LEU A 249 -0.96 10.94 22.43
N VAL A 250 -0.30 12.01 22.87
CA VAL A 250 1.17 12.12 22.88
C VAL A 250 1.81 10.97 23.66
N ALA A 251 1.27 10.58 24.81
CA ALA A 251 1.80 9.44 25.57
C ALA A 251 1.69 8.11 24.80
N LYS A 252 0.59 7.88 24.08
CA LYS A 252 0.40 6.68 23.23
C LYS A 252 1.38 6.67 22.05
N GLY A 253 1.50 7.81 21.36
CA GLY A 253 2.43 7.97 20.25
C GLY A 253 3.89 7.76 20.67
N LYS A 254 4.31 8.32 21.81
CA LYS A 254 5.65 8.06 22.38
C LYS A 254 5.87 6.59 22.66
N ALA A 255 4.92 5.93 23.32
CA ALA A 255 5.03 4.51 23.65
C ALA A 255 5.12 3.62 22.39
N PHE A 256 4.49 4.03 21.30
CA PHE A 256 4.64 3.38 20.00
C PHE A 256 6.04 3.60 19.42
N LEU A 257 6.52 4.84 19.34
CA LEU A 257 7.86 5.16 18.82
C LEU A 257 8.98 4.50 19.65
N GLU A 258 8.85 4.42 20.97
CA GLU A 258 9.78 3.70 21.85
C GLU A 258 9.82 2.20 21.55
N ARG A 259 8.66 1.59 21.29
CA ARG A 259 8.57 0.18 20.90
C ARG A 259 9.21 -0.06 19.54
N LEU A 260 8.93 0.81 18.57
CA LEU A 260 9.48 0.72 17.21
C LEU A 260 11.01 0.92 17.24
N LEU A 261 11.52 1.84 18.06
CA LEU A 261 12.95 2.04 18.29
C LEU A 261 13.63 0.81 18.93
N ALA A 262 12.90 0.06 19.75
CA ALA A 262 13.38 -1.16 20.40
C ALA A 262 13.23 -2.42 19.53
N MET A 263 12.51 -2.34 18.40
CA MET A 263 12.23 -3.48 17.52
C MET A 263 13.55 -4.06 16.95
N PRO A 264 13.75 -5.39 17.02
CA PRO A 264 14.86 -6.07 16.36
C PRO A 264 14.79 -5.89 14.84
N ARG A 265 15.95 -5.86 14.19
CA ARG A 265 16.05 -5.72 12.73
C ARG A 265 15.34 -6.87 12.01
N GLU A 266 15.51 -8.09 12.50
CA GLU A 266 14.95 -9.30 11.94
C GLU A 266 13.42 -9.36 12.08
N GLU A 267 12.86 -8.62 13.05
CA GLU A 267 11.41 -8.49 13.21
C GLU A 267 10.88 -7.50 12.17
N MET A 268 11.48 -6.32 12.06
CA MET A 268 11.09 -5.29 11.08
C MET A 268 11.23 -5.80 9.63
N ALA A 269 12.33 -6.49 9.33
CA ALA A 269 12.62 -7.00 7.99
C ALA A 269 11.58 -7.98 7.44
N ARG A 270 10.81 -8.66 8.31
CA ARG A 270 9.74 -9.57 7.88
C ARG A 270 8.62 -8.87 7.14
N ASP A 271 8.43 -7.59 7.43
CA ASP A 271 7.36 -6.75 6.91
C ASP A 271 7.87 -5.75 5.86
N LEU A 272 9.10 -5.92 5.36
CA LEU A 272 9.73 -5.09 4.34
C LEU A 272 9.86 -5.86 3.02
N TYR A 273 8.78 -5.85 2.25
CA TYR A 273 8.67 -6.55 0.98
C TYR A 273 7.68 -5.87 0.03
N LEU A 274 7.83 -6.11 -1.27
CA LEU A 274 6.88 -5.68 -2.30
C LEU A 274 5.79 -6.73 -2.49
N VAL A 275 4.60 -6.26 -2.83
CA VAL A 275 3.43 -7.07 -3.19
C VAL A 275 2.73 -6.51 -4.40
N ASP A 276 2.06 -7.38 -5.14
CA ASP A 276 1.06 -6.98 -6.11
C ASP A 276 -0.29 -6.71 -5.40
N THR A 277 -0.98 -5.65 -5.83
CA THR A 277 -2.18 -5.12 -5.17
C THR A 277 -3.32 -4.92 -6.17
N LEU A 278 -4.39 -5.71 -6.05
CA LEU A 278 -5.59 -5.57 -6.91
C LEU A 278 -6.28 -4.21 -6.80
N VAL A 279 -6.51 -3.71 -5.58
CA VAL A 279 -7.11 -2.39 -5.33
C VAL A 279 -6.30 -1.67 -4.28
N SER A 280 -5.85 -0.44 -4.55
CA SER A 280 -5.14 0.34 -3.53
C SER A 280 -6.03 0.60 -2.30
N THR A 281 -5.42 0.53 -1.12
CA THR A 281 -6.05 0.96 0.14
C THR A 281 -6.05 2.48 0.28
N LYS A 282 -5.18 3.17 -0.46
CA LYS A 282 -5.08 4.62 -0.53
C LYS A 282 -5.98 5.20 -1.63
N ARG A 283 -6.22 6.51 -1.56
CA ARG A 283 -6.97 7.22 -2.60
C ARG A 283 -6.03 7.70 -3.69
N ARG A 284 -6.44 7.66 -4.96
CA ARG A 284 -5.72 8.37 -6.01
C ARG A 284 -5.75 9.87 -5.71
N SER A 285 -4.59 10.53 -5.72
CA SER A 285 -4.55 11.99 -5.59
C SER A 285 -5.04 12.68 -6.88
N SER A 286 -5.61 13.86 -6.71
CA SER A 286 -5.79 14.85 -7.77
C SER A 286 -5.41 16.21 -7.22
N LEU A 287 -4.92 17.10 -8.08
CA LEU A 287 -4.53 18.43 -7.63
C LEU A 287 -5.67 19.15 -6.91
N ASN A 288 -6.88 19.14 -7.49
CA ASN A 288 -8.06 19.73 -6.86
C ASN A 288 -8.30 19.17 -5.45
N ASN A 289 -8.24 17.85 -5.25
CA ASN A 289 -8.46 17.24 -3.94
C ASN A 289 -7.36 17.64 -2.94
N VAL A 290 -6.11 17.73 -3.41
CA VAL A 290 -4.97 18.14 -2.59
C VAL A 290 -5.08 19.60 -2.19
N GLN A 291 -5.38 20.50 -3.13
CA GLN A 291 -5.62 21.92 -2.88
C GLN A 291 -6.73 22.12 -1.85
N GLU A 292 -7.90 21.49 -2.04
CA GLU A 292 -9.00 21.55 -1.06
C GLU A 292 -8.57 21.09 0.32
N ASN A 293 -7.78 20.01 0.40
CA ASN A 293 -7.29 19.48 1.65
C ASN A 293 -6.21 20.36 2.30
N PHE A 294 -5.47 21.15 1.52
CA PHE A 294 -4.33 21.96 1.96
C PHE A 294 -4.73 23.39 2.36
N LYS A 295 -5.91 23.89 1.93
CA LYS A 295 -6.38 25.27 2.19
C LYS A 295 -6.18 25.77 3.61
N GLU A 296 -6.58 24.98 4.62
CA GLU A 296 -6.47 25.38 6.03
C GLU A 296 -5.01 25.51 6.46
N VAL A 297 -4.16 24.56 6.05
CA VAL A 297 -2.73 24.58 6.36
C VAL A 297 -2.01 25.70 5.61
N TYR A 298 -2.43 25.99 4.38
CA TYR A 298 -1.90 27.11 3.62
C TYR A 298 -2.13 28.43 4.36
N GLN A 299 -3.38 28.72 4.73
CA GLN A 299 -3.70 29.92 5.52
C GLN A 299 -2.92 29.95 6.84
N GLU A 300 -2.89 28.84 7.57
CA GLU A 300 -2.17 28.75 8.84
C GLU A 300 -0.66 29.01 8.68
N ALA A 301 -0.05 28.48 7.62
CA ALA A 301 1.36 28.68 7.32
C ALA A 301 1.66 30.12 6.91
N THR A 302 0.78 30.75 6.11
CA THR A 302 0.90 32.18 5.74
C THR A 302 0.90 33.05 6.99
N GLU A 303 -0.10 32.88 7.87
CA GLU A 303 -0.20 33.64 9.13
C GLU A 303 1.01 33.39 10.05
N ALA A 304 1.53 32.16 10.07
CA ALA A 304 2.71 31.82 10.85
C ALA A 304 3.99 32.50 10.31
N ILE A 305 4.18 32.57 8.99
CA ILE A 305 5.32 33.26 8.38
C ILE A 305 5.24 34.77 8.60
N GLU A 306 4.06 35.37 8.41
CA GLU A 306 3.84 36.81 8.65
C GLU A 306 4.13 37.23 10.10
N SER A 307 3.98 36.30 11.05
CA SER A 307 4.28 36.49 12.47
C SER A 307 5.67 35.98 12.89
N GLU A 308 6.54 35.65 11.93
CA GLU A 308 7.89 35.11 12.15
C GLU A 308 7.91 33.80 12.97
N ASN A 309 6.79 33.06 13.01
CA ASN A 309 6.66 31.77 13.65
C ASN A 309 7.00 30.62 12.67
N PHE A 310 8.26 30.59 12.25
CA PHE A 310 8.76 29.63 11.27
C PHE A 310 8.68 28.16 11.72
N GLU A 311 8.76 27.90 13.03
CA GLU A 311 8.57 26.55 13.58
C GLU A 311 7.13 26.06 13.37
N ARG A 312 6.12 26.94 13.58
CA ARG A 312 4.72 26.58 13.32
C ARG A 312 4.51 26.26 11.83
N SER A 313 4.96 27.15 10.95
CA SER A 313 4.86 26.96 9.51
C SER A 313 5.50 25.63 9.09
N THR A 314 6.78 25.43 9.43
CA THR A 314 7.54 24.21 9.09
C THR A 314 6.83 22.94 9.56
N VAL A 315 6.43 22.88 10.84
CA VAL A 315 5.79 21.68 11.40
C VAL A 315 4.45 21.39 10.73
N ARG A 316 3.64 22.42 10.44
CA ARG A 316 2.31 22.21 9.83
C ARG A 316 2.42 21.81 8.36
N ILE A 317 3.37 22.36 7.60
CA ILE A 317 3.59 21.97 6.21
C ILE A 317 4.16 20.53 6.14
N LEU A 318 5.15 20.20 6.98
CA LEU A 318 5.69 18.83 7.05
C LEU A 318 4.61 17.81 7.42
N TYR A 319 3.78 18.11 8.42
CA TYR A 319 2.62 17.29 8.78
C TYR A 319 1.77 17.02 7.55
N LYS A 320 1.41 18.07 6.82
CA LYS A 320 0.47 17.97 5.71
C LYS A 320 1.03 17.24 4.49
N PHE A 321 2.30 17.45 4.18
CA PHE A 321 2.99 16.74 3.09
C PHE A 321 3.07 15.25 3.36
N TYR A 322 3.49 14.83 4.56
CA TYR A 322 3.55 13.40 4.88
C TYR A 322 2.16 12.77 5.06
N GLU A 323 1.18 13.49 5.63
CA GLU A 323 -0.22 13.04 5.71
C GLU A 323 -0.78 12.74 4.31
N MET A 324 -0.47 13.59 3.31
CA MET A 324 -0.87 13.36 1.93
C MET A 324 -0.37 12.01 1.40
N TYR A 325 0.93 11.71 1.55
CA TYR A 325 1.51 10.43 1.12
C TYR A 325 0.95 9.22 1.86
N TYR A 326 0.56 9.42 3.12
CA TYR A 326 -0.01 8.34 3.92
C TYR A 326 -1.39 7.93 3.39
N TYR A 327 -2.27 8.89 3.10
CA TYR A 327 -3.63 8.61 2.65
C TYR A 327 -3.81 8.46 1.13
N ASN A 328 -2.82 8.87 0.33
CA ASN A 328 -2.96 8.93 -1.12
C ASN A 328 -1.84 8.25 -1.89
N ASP A 329 -2.22 7.67 -3.03
CA ASP A 329 -1.35 7.33 -4.15
C ASP A 329 -1.08 8.62 -4.93
N VAL A 330 0.05 9.25 -4.61
CA VAL A 330 0.40 10.60 -5.10
C VAL A 330 0.88 10.51 -6.56
N GLN A 331 0.31 11.35 -7.43
CA GLN A 331 0.75 11.51 -8.83
C GLN A 331 2.18 12.06 -8.92
N ASP A 332 2.91 11.70 -9.98
CA ASP A 332 4.36 11.94 -10.05
C ASP A 332 4.73 13.43 -10.16
N ASP A 333 3.89 14.23 -10.82
CA ASP A 333 4.04 15.69 -10.93
C ASP A 333 3.99 16.37 -9.56
N LEU A 334 2.97 16.05 -8.76
CA LEU A 334 2.83 16.55 -7.39
C LEU A 334 3.92 16.00 -6.47
N ASN A 335 4.30 14.73 -6.65
CA ASN A 335 5.38 14.12 -5.89
C ASN A 335 6.72 14.84 -6.13
N ALA A 336 7.01 15.24 -7.36
CA ALA A 336 8.25 15.95 -7.70
C ALA A 336 8.40 17.26 -6.91
N VAL A 337 7.33 18.05 -6.82
CA VAL A 337 7.30 19.31 -6.06
C VAL A 337 7.51 19.04 -4.56
N VAL A 338 6.72 18.12 -3.99
CA VAL A 338 6.73 17.86 -2.55
C VAL A 338 8.03 17.18 -2.10
N ALA A 339 8.46 16.12 -2.77
CA ALA A 339 9.70 15.41 -2.44
C ALA A 339 10.93 16.32 -2.62
N GLY A 340 10.92 17.19 -3.65
CA GLY A 340 11.93 18.23 -3.85
C GLY A 340 12.05 19.17 -2.65
N ALA A 341 10.92 19.67 -2.16
CA ALA A 341 10.87 20.57 -1.00
C ALA A 341 11.29 19.87 0.31
N LEU A 342 10.84 18.63 0.51
CA LEU A 342 11.24 17.81 1.67
C LEU A 342 12.76 17.57 1.68
N GLY A 343 13.35 17.28 0.51
CA GLY A 343 14.80 17.13 0.36
C GLY A 343 15.56 18.42 0.61
N LYS A 344 15.15 19.53 -0.04
CA LYS A 344 15.81 20.85 0.06
C LYS A 344 15.70 21.46 1.46
N SER A 345 14.66 21.16 2.21
CA SER A 345 14.44 21.68 3.58
C SER A 345 15.15 20.87 4.66
N ALA A 346 15.65 19.66 4.37
CA ALA A 346 16.24 18.76 5.36
C ALA A 346 17.50 19.33 6.02
N GLY A 347 17.57 19.24 7.35
CA GLY A 347 18.72 19.68 8.15
C GLY A 347 18.90 21.21 8.23
N LYS A 348 18.01 22.00 7.61
CA LYS A 348 18.04 23.46 7.64
C LYS A 348 17.44 24.01 8.92
N THR A 349 17.70 25.28 9.18
CA THR A 349 17.03 26.02 10.26
C THR A 349 15.51 26.08 10.03
N MET A 350 14.71 26.32 11.07
CA MET A 350 13.26 26.43 10.91
C MET A 350 12.85 27.56 9.96
N GLU A 351 13.59 28.66 9.92
CA GLU A 351 13.34 29.78 9.01
C GLU A 351 13.56 29.37 7.55
N GLU A 352 14.77 28.91 7.20
CA GLU A 352 15.09 28.47 5.84
C GLU A 352 14.21 27.29 5.38
N ALA A 353 13.90 26.35 6.28
CA ALA A 353 13.01 25.24 5.96
C ALA A 353 11.58 25.71 5.73
N SER A 354 11.08 26.65 6.53
CA SER A 354 9.75 27.23 6.37
C SER A 354 9.60 27.88 5.00
N GLU A 355 10.58 28.68 4.56
CA GLU A 355 10.55 29.34 3.25
C GLU A 355 10.46 28.33 2.10
N ILE A 356 11.31 27.29 2.12
CA ILE A 356 11.35 26.26 1.07
C ILE A 356 10.06 25.45 1.02
N LEU A 357 9.56 25.04 2.18
CA LEU A 357 8.34 24.24 2.26
C LEU A 357 7.11 25.06 1.88
N TYR A 358 7.09 26.34 2.25
CA TYR A 358 5.99 27.24 1.91
C TYR A 358 5.95 27.56 0.42
N GLU A 359 7.11 27.78 -0.22
CA GLU A 359 7.18 27.96 -1.68
C GLU A 359 6.56 26.76 -2.42
N ALA A 360 6.88 25.53 -1.98
CA ALA A 360 6.30 24.33 -2.57
C ALA A 360 4.79 24.20 -2.31
N LEU A 361 4.33 24.62 -1.12
CA LEU A 361 2.91 24.67 -0.79
C LEU A 361 2.18 25.71 -1.67
N GLU A 362 2.75 26.89 -1.87
CA GLU A 362 2.22 27.95 -2.73
C GLU A 362 2.11 27.48 -4.18
N LYS A 363 3.18 26.86 -4.73
CA LYS A 363 3.16 26.23 -6.06
C LYS A 363 1.99 25.26 -6.25
N ILE A 364 1.73 24.40 -5.26
CA ILE A 364 0.58 23.48 -5.29
C ILE A 364 -0.75 24.24 -5.29
N MET A 365 -0.87 25.29 -4.47
CA MET A 365 -2.09 26.09 -4.37
C MET A 365 -2.36 26.93 -5.63
N GLU A 366 -1.32 27.29 -6.39
CA GLU A 366 -1.40 28.10 -7.61
C GLU A 366 -1.50 27.28 -8.91
N ASP A 367 -1.53 25.94 -8.83
CA ASP A 367 -1.51 25.03 -9.99
C ASP A 367 -0.22 25.17 -10.82
N ASP A 368 0.91 25.44 -10.14
CA ASP A 368 2.25 25.44 -10.72
C ASP A 368 3.01 24.18 -10.26
N LEU A 369 2.75 23.07 -10.96
CA LEU A 369 3.50 21.82 -10.74
C LEU A 369 4.79 21.73 -11.56
N SER A 370 5.29 22.87 -12.08
CA SER A 370 6.59 22.86 -12.76
C SER A 370 7.70 22.59 -11.74
N ALA A 371 8.54 21.59 -12.04
CA ALA A 371 9.76 21.40 -11.29
C ALA A 371 10.72 22.53 -11.67
N ASP A 372 11.27 23.25 -10.68
CA ASP A 372 12.37 24.18 -10.97
C ASP A 372 13.52 23.37 -11.58
N ASP A 373 14.07 23.89 -12.69
CA ASP A 373 15.16 23.31 -13.52
C ASP A 373 16.53 23.18 -12.79
N GLY A 374 16.54 23.01 -11.46
CA GLY A 374 17.71 22.93 -10.60
C GLY A 374 17.60 21.86 -9.51
N ASP A 375 18.04 20.65 -9.87
CA ASP A 375 18.75 19.64 -9.07
C ASP A 375 18.30 19.38 -7.62
N PHE A 376 17.11 18.82 -7.46
CA PHE A 376 16.95 17.75 -6.46
C PHE A 376 16.31 16.55 -7.14
N ASP A 377 17.16 15.72 -7.74
CA ASP A 377 16.73 14.40 -8.17
C ASP A 377 16.64 13.51 -6.92
N ALA A 378 15.47 13.50 -6.29
CA ALA A 378 15.13 12.52 -5.25
C ALA A 378 15.32 11.09 -5.78
N GLY A 379 15.26 10.92 -7.10
CA GLY A 379 15.66 9.74 -7.83
C GLY A 379 17.11 9.38 -7.53
N GLU A 380 18.13 10.21 -7.72
CA GLU A 380 19.54 9.79 -7.56
C GLU A 380 19.89 9.18 -6.18
N LEU A 381 19.20 9.59 -5.10
CA LEU A 381 19.39 9.04 -3.74
C LEU A 381 18.57 7.76 -3.47
N GLY A 382 17.56 7.44 -4.28
CA GLY A 382 16.69 6.25 -4.16
C GLY A 382 16.72 5.29 -5.37
N ILE A 383 17.28 5.71 -6.51
CA ILE A 383 17.26 5.01 -7.81
C ILE A 383 18.05 3.71 -7.72
N ALA A 384 19.14 3.65 -6.95
CA ALA A 384 19.91 2.41 -6.85
C ALA A 384 19.09 1.27 -6.21
N GLY A 385 18.33 1.57 -5.15
CA GLY A 385 17.47 0.61 -4.46
C GLY A 385 16.13 0.38 -5.17
N ALA A 386 15.47 1.46 -5.62
CA ALA A 386 14.19 1.40 -6.32
C ALA A 386 14.29 0.78 -7.71
N ALA A 387 15.33 1.09 -8.50
CA ALA A 387 15.53 0.45 -9.81
C ALA A 387 15.91 -1.02 -9.66
N ALA A 388 16.68 -1.40 -8.63
CA ALA A 388 16.94 -2.80 -8.34
C ALA A 388 15.67 -3.53 -7.90
N ALA A 389 14.86 -2.93 -7.03
CA ALA A 389 13.58 -3.46 -6.56
C ALA A 389 12.56 -3.61 -7.70
N GLU A 390 12.42 -2.59 -8.55
CA GLU A 390 11.51 -2.58 -9.70
C GLU A 390 11.98 -3.54 -10.79
N GLN A 391 13.29 -3.64 -11.05
CA GLN A 391 13.86 -4.62 -11.99
C GLN A 391 13.66 -6.05 -11.48
N VAL A 392 13.82 -6.31 -10.19
CA VAL A 392 13.52 -7.61 -9.57
C VAL A 392 12.02 -7.91 -9.65
N GLN A 393 11.15 -6.92 -9.40
CA GLN A 393 9.70 -7.10 -9.51
C GLN A 393 9.26 -7.35 -10.97
N GLN A 394 9.82 -6.64 -11.95
CA GLN A 394 9.57 -6.88 -13.37
C GLN A 394 10.07 -8.26 -13.79
N MET A 395 11.24 -8.69 -13.31
CA MET A 395 11.78 -10.02 -13.59
C MET A 395 10.92 -11.12 -12.93
N ALA A 396 10.52 -10.94 -11.68
CA ALA A 396 9.63 -11.87 -10.97
C ALA A 396 8.25 -11.95 -11.63
N ALA A 397 7.68 -10.82 -12.04
CA ALA A 397 6.40 -10.74 -12.74
C ALA A 397 6.43 -11.42 -14.12
N ALA A 398 7.49 -11.19 -14.91
CA ALA A 398 7.67 -11.85 -16.20
C ALA A 398 7.80 -13.36 -16.02
N MET A 399 8.57 -13.81 -15.02
CA MET A 399 8.73 -15.23 -14.72
C MET A 399 7.42 -15.88 -14.21
N GLN A 400 6.62 -15.19 -13.40
CA GLN A 400 5.33 -15.70 -12.92
C GLN A 400 4.30 -15.82 -14.04
N GLY A 401 4.21 -14.81 -14.93
CA GLY A 401 3.36 -14.88 -16.11
C GLY A 401 3.68 -16.09 -16.98
N GLU A 402 4.97 -16.39 -17.18
CA GLU A 402 5.40 -17.58 -17.90
C GLU A 402 5.03 -18.89 -17.20
N VAL A 403 5.19 -19.00 -15.88
CA VAL A 403 4.85 -20.21 -15.10
C VAL A 403 3.35 -20.50 -15.14
N VAL A 404 2.52 -19.48 -14.98
CA VAL A 404 1.05 -19.59 -15.04
C VAL A 404 0.60 -19.98 -16.46
N GLN A 405 1.15 -19.34 -17.49
CA GLN A 405 0.86 -19.70 -18.88
C GLN A 405 1.26 -21.15 -19.19
N MET A 406 2.40 -21.61 -18.66
CA MET A 406 2.88 -22.97 -18.91
C MET A 406 2.03 -24.03 -18.18
N GLN A 407 1.55 -23.74 -16.97
CA GLN A 407 0.56 -24.60 -16.27
C GLN A 407 -0.78 -24.66 -17.02
N ALA A 408 -1.26 -23.54 -17.53
CA ALA A 408 -2.49 -23.48 -18.33
C ALA A 408 -2.34 -24.28 -19.65
N ALA A 409 -1.22 -24.12 -20.35
CA ALA A 409 -0.93 -24.87 -21.58
C ALA A 409 -0.82 -26.39 -21.32
N MET A 410 -0.25 -26.81 -20.19
CA MET A 410 -0.23 -28.22 -19.78
C MET A 410 -1.65 -28.76 -19.51
N GLN A 411 -2.51 -27.99 -18.82
CA GLN A 411 -3.90 -28.39 -18.59
C GLN A 411 -4.69 -28.48 -19.89
N GLU A 412 -4.44 -27.57 -20.84
CA GLU A 412 -5.09 -27.58 -22.15
C GLU A 412 -4.65 -28.77 -23.01
N ALA A 413 -3.35 -29.10 -23.02
CA ALA A 413 -2.82 -30.30 -23.69
C ALA A 413 -3.42 -31.58 -23.10
N LEU A 414 -3.56 -31.64 -21.77
CA LEU A 414 -4.22 -32.75 -21.08
C LEU A 414 -5.70 -32.87 -21.46
N ALA A 415 -6.43 -31.75 -21.51
CA ALA A 415 -7.84 -31.71 -21.89
C ALA A 415 -8.07 -32.12 -23.36
N LYS A 416 -7.11 -31.83 -24.25
CA LYS A 416 -7.13 -32.23 -25.66
C LYS A 416 -6.61 -33.65 -25.91
N GLY A 417 -6.08 -34.32 -24.89
CA GLY A 417 -5.48 -35.65 -25.00
C GLY A 417 -4.13 -35.67 -25.72
N ASP A 418 -3.48 -34.52 -25.91
CA ASP A 418 -2.17 -34.40 -26.55
C ASP A 418 -1.05 -34.66 -25.54
N MET A 419 -0.79 -35.95 -25.31
CA MET A 419 0.22 -36.39 -24.35
C MET A 419 1.67 -36.06 -24.77
N ALA A 420 1.91 -35.83 -26.07
CA ALA A 420 3.24 -35.47 -26.56
C ALA A 420 3.58 -34.02 -26.18
N GLU A 421 2.64 -33.11 -26.40
CA GLU A 421 2.80 -31.70 -26.02
C GLU A 421 2.79 -31.53 -24.49
N TYR A 422 1.95 -32.29 -23.78
CA TYR A 422 1.97 -32.31 -22.31
C TYR A 422 3.35 -32.71 -21.74
N MET A 423 3.97 -33.78 -22.27
CA MET A 423 5.29 -34.22 -21.77
C MET A 423 6.40 -33.22 -22.11
N ARG A 424 6.34 -32.55 -23.27
CA ARG A 424 7.28 -31.48 -23.63
C ARG A 424 7.17 -30.30 -22.64
N LEU A 425 5.96 -29.80 -22.42
CA LEU A 425 5.68 -28.71 -21.49
C LEU A 425 6.02 -29.08 -20.04
N ALA A 426 5.77 -30.31 -19.62
CA ALA A 426 6.13 -30.79 -18.28
C ALA A 426 7.66 -30.82 -18.04
N GLN A 427 8.44 -31.20 -19.06
CA GLN A 427 9.91 -31.16 -18.98
C GLN A 427 10.43 -29.72 -18.91
N GLU A 428 9.90 -28.82 -19.74
CA GLU A 428 10.25 -27.40 -19.70
C GLU A 428 9.87 -26.75 -18.35
N PHE A 429 8.70 -27.10 -17.81
CA PHE A 429 8.27 -26.68 -16.48
C PHE A 429 9.21 -27.16 -15.38
N GLN A 430 9.57 -28.45 -15.39
CA GLN A 430 10.48 -29.02 -14.39
C GLN A 430 11.88 -28.40 -14.47
N GLN A 431 12.38 -28.11 -15.67
CA GLN A 431 13.68 -27.48 -15.87
C GLN A 431 13.70 -26.04 -15.36
N LYS A 432 12.69 -25.23 -15.69
CA LYS A 432 12.57 -23.85 -15.19
C LYS A 432 12.43 -23.79 -13.66
N MET A 433 11.65 -24.71 -13.06
CA MET A 433 11.53 -24.80 -11.59
C MET A 433 12.87 -25.17 -10.91
N MET A 434 13.72 -25.98 -11.57
CA MET A 434 15.05 -26.32 -11.05
C MET A 434 16.02 -25.14 -11.11
N GLU A 435 15.99 -24.37 -12.19
CA GLU A 435 16.79 -23.14 -12.32
C GLU A 435 16.39 -22.10 -11.26
N GLN A 436 15.10 -22.02 -10.93
CA GLN A 436 14.58 -21.14 -9.88
C GLN A 436 15.08 -21.54 -8.48
N ALA A 437 15.11 -22.84 -8.17
CA ALA A 437 15.60 -23.34 -6.89
C ALA A 437 17.12 -23.12 -6.69
N LEU A 438 17.89 -23.11 -7.79
CA LEU A 438 19.33 -22.89 -7.78
C LEU A 438 19.71 -21.39 -7.75
N GLY A 439 18.86 -20.50 -8.28
CA GLY A 439 19.04 -19.05 -8.24
C GLY A 439 18.87 -18.42 -6.85
N GLN A 440 18.12 -19.07 -5.95
CA GLN A 440 17.90 -18.61 -4.57
C GLN A 440 19.04 -18.94 -3.58
N GLN A 441 20.09 -19.66 -4.03
CA GLN A 441 21.23 -20.08 -3.20
C GLN A 441 22.51 -19.27 -3.43
N LYS A 442 22.47 -18.16 -4.17
CA LYS A 442 23.64 -17.31 -4.45
C LYS A 442 23.49 -15.90 -3.91
#